data_AF-A0A1B1U9A8-F1
#
_entry.id   AF-A0A1B1U9A8-F1
#
_cell.length_a   1.000
_cell.length_b   1.000
_cell.length_c   1.000
_cell.angle_alpha   90.00
_cell.angle_beta   90.00
_cell.angle_gamma   90.00
#
_symmetry.space_group_name_H-M   'P 1'
#
loop_
_entity.id
_entity.type
_entity.pdbx_description
1 polymer ?
#
loop_
_entity_poly.entity_id
_entity_poly.type
_entity_poly.pdbx_seq_one_letter_code
_entity_poly.pdbx_strand_id
1 'polypeptide(L)'
;MANSPLGVIKIPVDGAWDIEDLRDLSESLSETYGLFYPLVAADEDTRERLQDLVRKHFWSGDIESRHFGRRLYKAIPEEDSLKLKSFRYASPGLMELSGVLMLLLLLSRVARSWIATGSAGIDLWKKVDDFFKKRKQLQRPKKKFEMSDELADHSDDARELVFEVGKMLGFDNASCVKLINVVGNPISALKFLVAAANEARKLADLQKTGLLVLPQSDAPISIQGPETATQRTREGIPVERRRRRRKTEDEDEPT
;
A
#
# COMPACT_ATOMS: atom_id res chain seq x y z
N MET A 1 9.43 23.65 -0.67
CA MET A 1 8.48 22.59 -0.30
C MET A 1 7.40 22.59 -1.36
N ALA A 2 7.30 21.51 -2.13
CA ALA A 2 6.25 21.35 -3.13
C ALA A 2 4.97 20.94 -2.39
N ASN A 3 3.91 21.73 -2.50
CA ASN A 3 2.66 21.42 -1.81
C ASN A 3 1.76 20.55 -2.70
N SER A 4 1.20 19.50 -2.11
CA SER A 4 0.19 18.68 -2.76
C SER A 4 -1.09 19.52 -2.98
N PRO A 5 -1.75 19.47 -4.15
CA PRO A 5 -2.99 20.19 -4.35
C PRO A 5 -4.07 19.64 -3.41
N LEU A 6 -4.65 20.51 -2.58
CA LEU A 6 -5.71 20.15 -1.65
C LEU A 6 -7.07 20.14 -2.35
N GLY A 7 -7.85 19.10 -2.10
CA GLY A 7 -9.23 18.93 -2.55
C GLY A 7 -10.21 18.93 -1.38
N VAL A 8 -11.49 19.07 -1.69
CA VAL A 8 -12.59 18.92 -0.74
C VAL A 8 -13.55 17.86 -1.26
N ILE A 9 -13.89 16.89 -0.42
CA ILE A 9 -14.97 15.94 -0.68
C ILE A 9 -16.16 16.25 0.22
N LYS A 10 -17.34 16.00 -0.32
CA LYS A 10 -18.62 16.24 0.34
C LYS A 10 -19.29 14.89 0.58
N ILE A 11 -19.56 14.59 1.83
CA ILE A 11 -20.23 13.37 2.25
C ILE A 11 -21.63 13.78 2.72
N PRO A 12 -22.70 13.39 2.01
CA PRO A 12 -24.06 13.57 2.48
C PRO A 12 -24.23 12.83 3.80
N VAL A 13 -24.80 13.51 4.79
CA VAL A 13 -25.15 12.91 6.08
C VAL A 13 -26.65 12.73 6.03
N ASP A 14 -27.12 11.51 5.79
CA ASP A 14 -28.55 11.19 5.78
C ASP A 14 -28.85 10.00 6.71
N GLY A 15 -30.08 9.92 7.20
CA GLY A 15 -30.49 8.95 8.20
C GLY A 15 -30.02 9.28 9.63
N ALA A 16 -30.12 8.29 10.52
CA ALA A 16 -29.70 8.41 11.91
C ALA A 16 -28.25 7.93 12.05
N TRP A 17 -27.30 8.85 11.93
CA TRP A 17 -25.91 8.54 12.29
C TRP A 17 -25.80 8.48 13.80
N ASP A 18 -25.12 7.46 14.29
CA ASP A 18 -24.69 7.44 15.68
C ASP A 18 -23.21 7.86 15.83
N ILE A 19 -22.75 7.90 17.08
CA ILE A 19 -21.37 8.27 17.40
C ILE A 19 -20.39 7.17 16.95
N GLU A 20 -20.84 5.92 16.87
CA GLU A 20 -20.00 4.80 16.44
C GLU A 20 -19.74 4.88 14.92
N ASP A 21 -20.74 5.22 14.12
CA ASP A 21 -20.61 5.47 12.68
C ASP A 21 -19.56 6.55 12.38
N LEU A 22 -19.59 7.65 13.12
CA LEU A 22 -18.62 8.74 12.97
C LEU A 22 -17.20 8.30 13.33
N ARG A 23 -17.07 7.48 14.39
CA ARG A 23 -15.78 6.91 14.80
C ARG A 23 -15.24 5.98 13.73
N ASP A 24 -16.07 5.08 13.23
CA ASP A 24 -15.70 4.04 12.28
C ASP A 24 -15.36 4.65 10.91
N LEU A 25 -16.08 5.69 10.48
CA LEU A 25 -15.73 6.50 9.32
C LEU A 25 -14.37 7.18 9.51
N SER A 26 -14.14 7.83 10.65
CA SER A 26 -12.89 8.54 10.92
C SER A 26 -11.69 7.60 10.94
N GLU A 27 -11.83 6.44 11.57
CA GLU A 27 -10.79 5.42 11.63
C GLU A 27 -10.50 4.85 10.23
N SER A 28 -11.53 4.43 9.50
CA SER A 28 -11.39 3.89 8.15
C SER A 28 -10.75 4.89 7.20
N LEU A 29 -11.20 6.15 7.21
CA LEU A 29 -10.62 7.19 6.37
C LEU A 29 -9.16 7.46 6.74
N SER A 30 -8.84 7.58 8.03
CA SER A 30 -7.46 7.87 8.46
C SER A 30 -6.50 6.73 8.12
N GLU A 31 -6.93 5.48 8.33
CA GLU A 31 -6.12 4.29 8.00
C GLU A 31 -5.90 4.18 6.49
N THR A 32 -6.96 4.31 5.70
CA THR A 32 -6.86 4.22 4.24
C THR A 32 -6.04 5.39 3.66
N TYR A 33 -6.26 6.61 4.15
CA TYR A 33 -5.51 7.81 3.75
C TYR A 33 -4.02 7.64 4.07
N GLY A 34 -3.69 7.19 5.28
CA GLY A 34 -2.32 6.91 5.70
C GLY A 34 -1.63 5.85 4.85
N LEU A 35 -2.35 4.80 4.45
CA LEU A 35 -1.80 3.72 3.64
C LEU A 35 -1.42 4.16 2.21
N PHE A 36 -2.23 5.04 1.60
CA PHE A 36 -2.03 5.46 0.21
C PHE A 36 -1.22 6.75 0.04
N TYR A 37 -1.14 7.60 1.07
CA TYR A 37 -0.35 8.84 1.00
C TYR A 37 1.10 8.67 0.52
N PRO A 38 1.86 7.62 0.94
CA PRO A 38 3.23 7.40 0.45
C PRO A 38 3.34 7.20 -1.07
N LEU A 39 2.23 6.90 -1.75
CA LEU A 39 2.19 6.71 -3.20
C LEU A 39 1.98 8.02 -3.98
N VAL A 40 1.55 9.10 -3.32
CA VAL A 40 1.11 10.34 -3.99
C VAL A 40 1.66 11.62 -3.35
N ALA A 41 2.45 11.50 -2.28
CA ALA A 41 3.06 12.63 -1.60
C ALA A 41 3.96 13.44 -2.55
N ALA A 42 3.68 14.74 -2.69
CA ALA A 42 4.41 15.61 -3.62
C ALA A 42 5.84 15.91 -3.15
N ASP A 43 6.04 16.05 -1.84
CA ASP A 43 7.36 16.27 -1.23
C ASP A 43 8.19 14.98 -1.25
N GLU A 44 9.34 14.99 -1.91
CA GLU A 44 10.19 13.80 -2.11
C GLU A 44 10.74 13.26 -0.78
N ASP A 45 11.23 14.12 0.11
CA ASP A 45 11.82 13.68 1.38
C ASP A 45 10.78 12.98 2.26
N THR A 46 9.58 13.56 2.35
CA THR A 46 8.43 12.95 3.02
C THR A 46 8.04 11.65 2.35
N ARG A 47 7.94 11.63 1.02
CA ARG A 47 7.58 10.45 0.23
C ARG A 47 8.58 9.32 0.47
N GLU A 48 9.87 9.55 0.31
CA GLU A 48 10.92 8.54 0.47
C GLU A 48 10.92 7.96 1.88
N ARG A 49 10.84 8.81 2.91
CA ARG A 49 10.76 8.38 4.32
C ARG A 49 9.56 7.46 4.57
N LEU A 50 8.39 7.82 4.05
CA LEU A 50 7.18 7.02 4.23
C LEU A 50 7.20 5.73 3.39
N GLN A 51 7.74 5.78 2.17
CA GLN A 51 7.94 4.58 1.34
C GLN A 51 8.93 3.61 2.00
N ASP A 52 9.99 4.10 2.65
CA ASP A 52 10.89 3.25 3.42
C ASP A 52 10.18 2.51 4.57
N LEU A 53 9.27 3.20 5.28
CA LEU A 53 8.41 2.54 6.29
C LEU A 53 7.54 1.45 5.66
N VAL A 54 6.93 1.71 4.49
CA VAL A 54 6.12 0.73 3.74
C VAL A 54 6.96 -0.48 3.34
N ARG A 55 8.14 -0.28 2.74
CA ARG A 55 9.07 -1.35 2.33
C ARG A 55 9.43 -2.24 3.52
N LYS A 56 9.91 -1.62 4.61
CA LYS A 56 10.30 -2.34 5.84
C LYS A 56 9.12 -3.13 6.40
N HIS A 57 7.95 -2.52 6.41
CA HIS A 57 6.74 -3.12 6.95
C HIS A 57 6.30 -4.34 6.17
N PHE A 58 6.08 -4.25 4.85
CA PHE A 58 5.56 -5.38 4.09
C PHE A 58 6.61 -6.46 3.81
N TRP A 59 7.90 -6.11 3.84
CA TRP A 59 8.96 -7.10 3.77
C TRP A 59 8.98 -7.99 5.03
N SER A 60 9.08 -7.39 6.21
CA SER A 60 9.33 -8.11 7.46
C SER A 60 8.08 -8.40 8.29
N GLY A 61 6.99 -7.69 8.02
CA GLY A 61 5.77 -7.66 8.80
C GLY A 61 4.66 -8.55 8.26
N ASP A 62 3.65 -8.66 9.11
CA ASP A 62 2.38 -9.32 8.81
C ASP A 62 1.56 -8.50 7.82
N ILE A 63 0.70 -9.18 7.07
CA ILE A 63 -0.25 -8.58 6.12
C ILE A 63 -1.31 -7.76 6.87
N GLU A 64 -1.71 -8.23 8.05
CA GLU A 64 -2.79 -7.67 8.86
C GLU A 64 -2.30 -6.79 10.01
N SER A 65 -1.33 -5.92 9.74
CA SER A 65 -0.83 -5.01 10.77
C SER A 65 -1.90 -3.97 11.12
N ARG A 66 -2.72 -4.31 12.12
CA ARG A 66 -3.69 -3.39 12.72
C ARG A 66 -3.00 -2.05 12.97
N HIS A 67 -3.59 -0.97 12.47
CA HIS A 67 -3.12 0.39 12.66
C HIS A 67 -1.81 0.78 11.95
N PHE A 68 -1.28 0.00 11.00
CA PHE A 68 -0.15 0.47 10.20
C PHE A 68 -0.51 1.70 9.36
N GLY A 69 -1.68 1.70 8.72
CA GLY A 69 -2.22 2.88 8.04
C GLY A 69 -2.29 4.09 8.99
N ARG A 70 -2.81 3.90 10.22
CA ARG A 70 -2.84 4.95 11.24
C ARG A 70 -1.46 5.45 11.67
N ARG A 71 -0.46 4.58 11.71
CA ARG A 71 0.94 4.96 11.99
C ARG A 71 1.51 5.83 10.87
N LEU A 72 1.27 5.44 9.61
CA LEU A 72 1.66 6.26 8.45
C LEU A 72 0.93 7.61 8.48
N TYR A 73 -0.37 7.60 8.78
CA TYR A 73 -1.18 8.81 8.88
C TYR A 73 -0.60 9.83 9.87
N LYS A 74 -0.17 9.39 11.05
CA LYS A 74 0.47 10.25 12.05
C LYS A 74 1.82 10.83 11.61
N ALA A 75 2.45 10.27 10.59
CA ALA A 75 3.71 10.74 10.04
C ALA A 75 3.53 11.68 8.83
N ILE A 76 2.29 11.90 8.38
CA ILE A 76 1.95 12.86 7.32
C ILE A 76 2.09 14.30 7.87
N PRO A 77 2.70 15.22 7.10
CA PRO A 77 2.72 16.65 7.45
C PRO A 77 1.33 17.22 7.71
N GLU A 78 1.20 18.18 8.62
CA GLU A 78 -0.10 18.70 9.04
C GLU A 78 -0.86 19.39 7.90
N GLU A 79 -0.12 20.03 6.99
CA GLU A 79 -0.62 20.67 5.77
C GLU A 79 -1.30 19.68 4.81
N ASP A 80 -0.83 18.43 4.76
CA ASP A 80 -1.29 17.40 3.85
C ASP A 80 -2.23 16.38 4.54
N SER A 81 -2.49 16.57 5.84
CA SER A 81 -3.40 15.72 6.62
C SER A 81 -4.87 15.90 6.24
N LEU A 82 -5.68 14.87 6.50
CA LEU A 82 -7.13 14.92 6.29
C LEU A 82 -7.77 15.79 7.39
N LYS A 83 -8.54 16.80 7.00
CA LYS A 83 -9.19 17.77 7.90
C LYS A 83 -10.69 17.79 7.69
N LEU A 84 -11.44 17.83 8.80
CA LEU A 84 -12.86 18.14 8.79
C LEU A 84 -13.04 19.65 8.63
N LYS A 85 -13.60 20.10 7.50
CA LYS A 85 -13.86 21.52 7.24
C LYS A 85 -15.18 22.00 7.81
N SER A 86 -16.24 21.22 7.62
CA SER A 86 -17.56 21.55 8.13
C SER A 86 -18.35 20.27 8.38
N PHE A 87 -19.23 20.32 9.38
CA PHE A 87 -20.18 19.26 9.68
C PHE A 87 -21.52 19.88 10.02
N ARG A 88 -22.51 19.65 9.17
CA ARG A 88 -23.90 20.07 9.37
C ARG A 88 -24.74 18.84 9.56
N TYR A 89 -25.03 18.54 10.82
CA TYR A 89 -25.91 17.44 11.17
C TYR A 89 -27.37 17.83 10.94
N ALA A 90 -27.96 17.27 9.90
CA ALA A 90 -29.36 17.36 9.52
C ALA A 90 -29.68 16.12 8.66
N SER A 91 -30.96 15.82 8.41
CA SER A 91 -31.37 14.86 7.37
C SER A 91 -32.24 15.63 6.36
N PRO A 92 -31.69 16.01 5.19
CA PRO A 92 -30.32 15.81 4.72
C PRO A 92 -29.32 16.84 5.29
N GLY A 93 -28.14 16.37 5.67
CA GLY A 93 -27.01 17.13 6.20
C GLY A 93 -25.76 16.95 5.33
N LEU A 94 -24.65 17.55 5.76
CA LEU A 94 -23.41 17.56 4.97
C LEU A 94 -22.16 17.56 5.84
N MET A 95 -21.23 16.67 5.52
CA MET A 95 -19.85 16.67 6.03
C MET A 95 -18.89 17.05 4.90
N GLU A 96 -18.00 18.00 5.15
CA GLU A 96 -16.96 18.40 4.19
C GLU A 96 -15.59 18.03 4.75
N LEU A 97 -14.86 17.19 4.02
CA LEU A 97 -13.49 16.80 4.36
C LEU A 97 -12.54 17.39 3.33
N SER A 98 -11.37 17.85 3.77
CA SER A 98 -10.30 18.29 2.88
C SER A 98 -9.01 17.53 3.12
N GLY A 99 -8.26 17.30 2.04
CA GLY A 99 -6.97 16.62 2.07
C GLY A 99 -6.34 16.66 0.68
N VAL A 100 -5.29 15.90 0.45
CA VAL A 100 -4.63 15.80 -0.86
C VAL A 100 -5.62 15.27 -1.89
N LEU A 101 -5.90 16.07 -2.93
CA LEU A 101 -6.94 15.77 -3.91
C LEU A 101 -6.72 14.41 -4.59
N MET A 102 -5.51 14.16 -5.08
CA MET A 102 -5.17 12.89 -5.75
C MET A 102 -5.40 11.68 -4.85
N LEU A 103 -5.15 11.83 -3.56
CA LEU A 103 -5.37 10.77 -2.58
C LEU A 103 -6.86 10.50 -2.37
N LEU A 104 -7.67 11.55 -2.22
CA LEU A 104 -9.12 11.42 -2.09
C LEU A 104 -9.74 10.72 -3.32
N LEU A 105 -9.27 11.05 -4.52
CA LEU A 105 -9.69 10.38 -5.75
C LEU A 105 -9.24 8.92 -5.82
N LEU A 106 -8.01 8.63 -5.38
CA LEU A 106 -7.47 7.27 -5.32
C LEU A 106 -8.29 6.38 -4.37
N LEU A 107 -8.54 6.86 -3.14
CA LEU A 107 -9.38 6.17 -2.16
C LEU A 107 -10.75 5.81 -2.74
N SER A 108 -11.37 6.79 -3.39
CA SER A 108 -12.69 6.68 -3.98
C SER A 108 -12.73 5.65 -5.10
N ARG A 109 -11.71 5.67 -5.97
CA ARG A 109 -11.57 4.70 -7.05
C ARG A 109 -11.41 3.29 -6.51
N VAL A 110 -10.47 3.05 -5.59
CA VAL A 110 -10.20 1.71 -5.04
C VAL A 110 -11.44 1.14 -4.36
N ALA A 111 -12.13 1.92 -3.52
CA ALA A 111 -13.33 1.45 -2.84
C ALA A 111 -14.51 1.23 -3.81
N ARG A 112 -14.68 2.06 -4.85
CA ARG A 112 -15.68 1.80 -5.90
C ARG A 112 -15.36 0.58 -6.75
N SER A 113 -14.09 0.39 -7.11
CA SER A 113 -13.62 -0.81 -7.82
C SER A 113 -13.85 -2.08 -7.00
N TRP A 114 -13.66 -2.00 -5.68
CA TRP A 114 -14.03 -3.07 -4.76
C TRP A 114 -15.53 -3.39 -4.81
N ILE A 115 -16.40 -2.36 -4.72
CA ILE A 115 -17.86 -2.54 -4.83
C ILE A 115 -18.24 -3.18 -6.18
N ALA A 116 -17.66 -2.69 -7.28
CA ALA A 116 -17.98 -3.13 -8.63
C ALA A 116 -17.53 -4.58 -8.93
N THR A 117 -16.50 -5.07 -8.24
CA THR A 117 -15.95 -6.41 -8.44
C THR A 117 -16.95 -7.51 -8.06
N GLY A 118 -17.84 -7.28 -7.07
CA GLY A 118 -18.86 -8.24 -6.67
C GLY A 118 -18.29 -9.62 -6.30
N SER A 119 -18.90 -10.69 -6.81
CA SER A 119 -18.49 -12.08 -6.54
C SER A 119 -17.19 -12.49 -7.24
N ALA A 120 -16.79 -11.82 -8.32
CA ALA A 120 -15.55 -12.15 -9.05
C ALA A 120 -14.29 -11.98 -8.18
N GLY A 121 -14.38 -11.17 -7.12
CA GLY A 121 -13.29 -11.00 -6.15
C GLY A 121 -13.08 -12.21 -5.25
N ILE A 122 -14.09 -13.06 -5.06
CA ILE A 122 -14.02 -14.20 -4.13
C ILE A 122 -12.97 -15.22 -4.59
N ASP A 123 -13.01 -15.59 -5.87
CA ASP A 123 -12.07 -16.57 -6.43
C ASP A 123 -10.64 -16.02 -6.43
N LEU A 124 -10.47 -14.73 -6.76
CA LEU A 124 -9.18 -14.07 -6.69
C LEU A 124 -8.64 -14.02 -5.26
N TRP A 125 -9.49 -13.69 -4.28
CA TRP A 125 -9.08 -13.72 -2.87
C TRP A 125 -8.71 -15.11 -2.40
N LYS A 126 -9.43 -16.13 -2.84
CA LYS A 126 -9.07 -17.53 -2.57
C LYS A 126 -7.69 -17.87 -3.14
N LYS A 127 -7.37 -17.45 -4.37
CA LYS A 127 -6.02 -17.62 -4.94
C LYS A 127 -4.94 -16.95 -4.09
N VAL A 128 -5.16 -15.71 -3.66
CA VAL A 128 -4.22 -14.96 -2.82
C VAL A 128 -4.03 -15.62 -1.45
N ASP A 129 -5.12 -16.06 -0.83
CA ASP A 129 -5.12 -16.83 0.41
C ASP A 129 -4.31 -18.12 0.27
N ASP A 130 -4.57 -18.89 -0.79
CA ASP A 130 -3.88 -20.14 -1.07
C ASP A 130 -2.39 -19.90 -1.33
N PHE A 131 -2.04 -18.80 -2.01
CA PHE A 131 -0.66 -18.40 -2.23
C PHE A 131 0.09 -18.24 -0.91
N PHE A 132 -0.46 -17.48 0.03
CA PHE A 132 0.17 -17.25 1.34
C PHE A 132 0.06 -18.43 2.30
N LYS A 133 -1.05 -19.21 2.27
CA LYS A 133 -1.23 -20.41 3.11
C LYS A 133 -0.23 -21.51 2.75
N LYS A 134 0.04 -21.71 1.46
CA LYS A 134 1.08 -22.65 0.98
C LYS A 134 2.49 -22.17 1.33
N ARG A 135 2.68 -20.86 1.54
CA ARG A 135 3.98 -20.21 1.75
C ARG A 135 3.99 -19.42 3.06
N LYS A 136 3.73 -20.10 4.19
CA LYS A 136 3.65 -19.46 5.52
C LYS A 136 4.88 -18.62 5.89
N GLN A 137 6.05 -18.98 5.37
CA GLN A 137 7.30 -18.22 5.50
C GLN A 137 7.22 -16.82 4.90
N LEU A 138 6.37 -16.59 3.89
CA LEU A 138 6.19 -15.28 3.27
C LEU A 138 5.22 -14.40 4.07
N GLN A 139 4.28 -14.98 4.81
CA GLN A 139 3.40 -14.22 5.70
C GLN A 139 4.21 -13.52 6.80
N ARG A 140 5.15 -14.26 7.42
CA ARG A 140 6.03 -13.77 8.48
C ARG A 140 7.46 -14.29 8.28
N PRO A 141 8.28 -13.63 7.46
CA PRO A 141 9.64 -14.09 7.20
C PRO A 141 10.49 -14.04 8.47
N LYS A 142 11.28 -15.09 8.69
CA LYS A 142 12.26 -15.11 9.78
C LYS A 142 13.36 -14.08 9.47
N LYS A 143 13.93 -13.45 10.51
CA LYS A 143 15.00 -12.42 10.40
C LYS A 143 16.23 -12.83 9.55
N LYS A 144 16.44 -14.12 9.30
CA LYS A 144 17.49 -14.68 8.44
C LYS A 144 16.84 -15.49 7.32
N PHE A 145 16.22 -14.81 6.37
CA PHE A 145 15.72 -15.44 5.15
C PHE A 145 16.76 -15.22 4.05
N GLU A 146 17.38 -16.30 3.57
CA GLU A 146 18.37 -16.24 2.49
C GLU A 146 17.65 -16.24 1.13
N MET A 147 18.24 -15.59 0.13
CA MET A 147 17.74 -15.68 -1.25
C MET A 147 17.99 -17.10 -1.78
N SER A 148 16.92 -17.87 -1.96
CA SER A 148 16.92 -19.16 -2.65
C SER A 148 16.22 -19.06 -4.01
N ASP A 149 16.46 -20.03 -4.90
CA ASP A 149 15.74 -20.13 -6.18
C ASP A 149 14.21 -20.21 -5.97
N GLU A 150 13.75 -20.81 -4.87
CA GLU A 150 12.33 -20.83 -4.47
C GLU A 150 11.75 -19.42 -4.27
N LEU A 151 12.55 -18.45 -3.81
CA LEU A 151 12.10 -17.06 -3.65
C LEU A 151 11.90 -16.36 -5.00
N ALA A 152 12.66 -16.75 -6.02
CA ALA A 152 12.49 -16.24 -7.38
C ALA A 152 11.14 -16.71 -7.95
N ASP A 153 10.85 -18.01 -7.86
CA ASP A 153 9.57 -18.59 -8.30
C ASP A 153 8.37 -17.95 -7.56
N HIS A 154 8.50 -17.77 -6.23
CA HIS A 154 7.47 -17.09 -5.45
C HIS A 154 7.29 -15.63 -5.84
N SER A 155 8.32 -14.96 -6.36
CA SER A 155 8.25 -13.57 -6.78
C SER A 155 7.51 -13.42 -8.11
N ASP A 156 7.65 -14.37 -9.03
CA ASP A 156 6.91 -14.36 -10.30
C ASP A 156 5.43 -14.66 -10.10
N ASP A 157 5.11 -15.68 -9.30
CA ASP A 157 3.72 -15.97 -8.87
C ASP A 157 3.07 -14.75 -8.18
N ALA A 158 3.81 -14.12 -7.25
CA ALA A 158 3.32 -12.92 -6.57
C ALA A 158 3.13 -11.75 -7.52
N ARG A 159 3.99 -11.62 -8.54
CA ARG A 159 3.89 -10.56 -9.54
C ARG A 159 2.62 -10.71 -10.36
N GLU A 160 2.28 -11.91 -10.81
CA GLU A 160 1.01 -12.16 -11.52
C GLU A 160 -0.19 -11.77 -10.65
N LEU A 161 -0.20 -12.21 -9.39
CA LEU A 161 -1.25 -11.84 -8.43
C LEU A 161 -1.32 -10.34 -8.17
N VAL A 162 -0.19 -9.61 -8.16
CA VAL A 162 -0.18 -8.15 -8.05
C VAL A 162 -0.92 -7.51 -9.22
N PHE A 163 -0.77 -8.02 -10.45
CA PHE A 163 -1.50 -7.50 -11.60
C PHE A 163 -2.99 -7.85 -11.55
N GLU A 164 -3.35 -9.09 -11.17
CA GLU A 164 -4.76 -9.49 -11.02
C GLU A 164 -5.47 -8.64 -9.93
N VAL A 165 -4.90 -8.56 -8.72
CA VAL A 165 -5.45 -7.79 -7.60
C VAL A 165 -5.41 -6.30 -7.88
N GLY A 166 -4.31 -5.80 -8.46
CA GLY A 166 -4.19 -4.40 -8.84
C GLY A 166 -5.28 -3.98 -9.81
N LYS A 167 -5.51 -4.76 -10.87
CA LYS A 167 -6.60 -4.51 -11.83
C LYS A 167 -7.97 -4.52 -11.15
N MET A 168 -8.22 -5.47 -10.27
CA MET A 168 -9.46 -5.55 -9.49
C MET A 168 -9.68 -4.28 -8.64
N LEU A 169 -8.62 -3.75 -8.04
CA LEU A 169 -8.64 -2.50 -7.26
C LEU A 169 -8.58 -1.23 -8.12
N GLY A 170 -8.60 -1.36 -9.44
CA GLY A 170 -8.62 -0.22 -10.38
C GLY A 170 -7.24 0.35 -10.74
N PHE A 171 -6.14 -0.34 -10.42
CA PHE A 171 -4.78 0.00 -10.87
C PHE A 171 -4.55 -0.50 -12.29
N ASP A 172 -3.82 0.29 -13.09
CA ASP A 172 -3.31 -0.16 -14.38
C ASP A 172 -1.95 -0.87 -14.24
N ASN A 173 -1.50 -1.53 -15.31
CA ASN A 173 -0.25 -2.28 -15.29
C ASN A 173 0.96 -1.39 -14.95
N ALA A 174 0.98 -0.15 -15.43
CA ALA A 174 2.08 0.78 -15.15
C ALA A 174 2.15 1.13 -13.66
N SER A 175 1.00 1.33 -13.02
CA SER A 175 0.88 1.57 -11.58
C SER A 175 1.29 0.34 -10.78
N CYS A 176 0.91 -0.87 -11.19
CA CYS A 176 1.37 -2.10 -10.55
C CYS A 176 2.90 -2.24 -10.59
N VAL A 177 3.54 -1.93 -11.73
CA VAL A 177 5.01 -1.93 -11.84
C VAL A 177 5.62 -0.90 -10.90
N LYS A 178 5.09 0.33 -10.87
CA LYS A 178 5.56 1.38 -9.96
C LYS A 178 5.39 0.96 -8.49
N LEU A 179 4.27 0.34 -8.14
CA LEU A 179 4.02 -0.16 -6.79
C LEU A 179 5.05 -1.21 -6.39
N ILE A 180 5.35 -2.17 -7.27
CA ILE A 180 6.41 -3.16 -7.02
C ILE A 180 7.75 -2.46 -6.72
N ASN A 181 8.09 -1.42 -7.48
CA ASN A 181 9.34 -0.68 -7.27
C ASN A 181 9.32 0.13 -5.96
N VAL A 182 8.18 0.75 -5.63
CA VAL A 182 8.00 1.53 -4.39
C VAL A 182 8.11 0.63 -3.16
N VAL A 183 7.45 -0.53 -3.18
CA VAL A 183 7.40 -1.46 -2.05
C VAL A 183 8.61 -2.41 -2.03
N GLY A 184 9.34 -2.50 -3.15
CA GLY A 184 10.66 -3.12 -3.27
C GLY A 184 10.68 -4.54 -3.86
N ASN A 185 9.58 -5.27 -3.82
CA ASN A 185 9.45 -6.60 -4.44
C ASN A 185 7.98 -7.00 -4.64
N PRO A 186 7.68 -7.96 -5.55
CA PRO A 186 6.32 -8.38 -5.85
C PRO A 186 5.55 -8.95 -4.65
N ILE A 187 6.20 -9.71 -3.77
CA ILE A 187 5.55 -10.31 -2.60
C ILE A 187 5.07 -9.22 -1.65
N SER A 188 5.92 -8.23 -1.37
CA SER A 188 5.58 -7.11 -0.49
C SER A 188 4.52 -6.20 -1.12
N ALA A 189 4.56 -6.01 -2.44
CA ALA A 189 3.51 -5.32 -3.18
C ALA A 189 2.17 -6.07 -3.12
N LEU A 190 2.17 -7.40 -3.21
CA LEU A 190 0.96 -8.20 -3.05
C LEU A 190 0.36 -8.03 -1.65
N LYS A 191 1.19 -8.09 -0.60
CA LYS A 191 0.75 -7.81 0.78
C LYS A 191 0.19 -6.40 0.92
N PHE A 192 0.82 -5.40 0.31
CA PHE A 192 0.32 -4.03 0.29
C PHE A 192 -1.07 -3.98 -0.34
N LEU A 193 -1.27 -4.63 -1.49
CA LEU A 193 -2.58 -4.66 -2.16
C LEU A 193 -3.64 -5.40 -1.35
N VAL A 194 -3.27 -6.44 -0.60
CA VAL A 194 -4.18 -7.11 0.35
C VAL A 194 -4.59 -6.15 1.46
N ALA A 195 -3.65 -5.43 2.06
CA ALA A 195 -3.96 -4.42 3.07
C ALA A 195 -4.85 -3.30 2.49
N ALA A 196 -4.54 -2.82 1.29
CA ALA A 196 -5.31 -1.81 0.57
C ALA A 196 -6.74 -2.27 0.27
N ALA A 197 -6.92 -3.53 -0.13
CA ALA A 197 -8.23 -4.13 -0.34
C ALA A 197 -9.06 -4.22 0.95
N ASN A 198 -8.44 -4.59 2.07
CA ASN A 198 -9.12 -4.65 3.36
C ASN A 198 -9.61 -3.26 3.79
N GLU A 199 -8.80 -2.22 3.59
CA GLU A 199 -9.22 -0.85 3.87
C GLU A 199 -10.32 -0.37 2.90
N ALA A 200 -10.18 -0.69 1.60
CA ALA A 200 -11.21 -0.38 0.61
C ALA A 200 -12.55 -1.05 0.91
N ARG A 201 -12.54 -2.26 1.47
CA ARG A 201 -13.74 -2.96 1.93
C ARG A 201 -14.46 -2.18 3.02
N LYS A 202 -13.74 -1.63 4.02
CA LYS A 202 -14.36 -0.82 5.08
C LYS A 202 -15.09 0.39 4.49
N LEU A 203 -14.44 1.12 3.58
CA LEU A 203 -15.06 2.25 2.88
C LEU A 203 -16.24 1.83 2.00
N ALA A 204 -16.13 0.68 1.34
CA ALA A 204 -17.21 0.13 0.52
C ALA A 204 -18.42 -0.27 1.35
N ASP A 205 -18.22 -0.82 2.54
CA ASP A 205 -19.30 -1.18 3.46
C ASP A 205 -20.02 0.09 3.95
N LEU A 206 -19.30 1.16 4.28
CA LEU A 206 -19.88 2.48 4.60
C LEU A 206 -20.66 3.09 3.42
N GLN A 207 -20.20 2.89 2.18
CA GLN A 207 -20.95 3.35 1.01
C GLN A 207 -22.23 2.53 0.77
N LYS A 208 -22.19 1.21 0.98
CA LYS A 208 -23.36 0.35 0.82
C LYS A 208 -24.46 0.65 1.84
N THR A 209 -24.10 1.05 3.05
CA THR A 209 -25.06 1.47 4.09
C THR A 209 -25.60 2.89 3.85
N GLY A 210 -25.11 3.60 2.84
CA GLY A 210 -25.53 4.97 2.52
C GLY A 210 -24.85 6.05 3.36
N LEU A 211 -23.92 5.68 4.25
CA LEU A 211 -23.18 6.62 5.10
C LEU A 211 -22.07 7.36 4.35
N LEU A 212 -21.63 6.84 3.20
CA LEU A 212 -20.55 7.44 2.41
C LEU A 212 -20.92 7.52 0.94
N VAL A 213 -20.75 8.69 0.35
CA VAL A 213 -20.78 8.86 -1.11
C VAL A 213 -19.38 9.22 -1.59
N LEU A 214 -18.71 8.24 -2.20
CA LEU A 214 -17.38 8.45 -2.77
C LEU A 214 -17.46 9.25 -4.08
N PRO A 215 -16.61 10.26 -4.30
CA PRO A 215 -16.57 11.01 -5.55
C PRO A 215 -16.27 10.11 -6.75
N GLN A 216 -16.79 10.50 -7.90
CA GLN A 216 -16.50 9.82 -9.16
C GLN A 216 -15.21 10.37 -9.78
N SER A 217 -14.32 9.48 -10.20
CA SER A 217 -13.13 9.83 -10.95
C SER A 217 -12.75 8.69 -11.89
N ASP A 218 -12.64 9.02 -13.17
CA ASP A 218 -12.20 8.10 -14.21
C ASP A 218 -10.70 8.26 -14.52
N ALA A 219 -10.04 9.24 -13.89
CA ALA A 219 -8.63 9.51 -14.10
C ALA A 219 -7.75 8.30 -13.70
N PRO A 220 -6.68 8.00 -14.45
CA PRO A 220 -5.77 6.91 -14.12
C PRO A 220 -5.10 7.17 -12.77
N ILE A 221 -4.85 6.10 -12.02
CA ILE A 221 -4.09 6.18 -10.76
C ILE A 221 -2.66 6.58 -11.12
N SER A 222 -2.22 7.76 -10.69
CA SER A 222 -0.83 8.18 -10.87
C SER A 222 -0.07 7.93 -9.57
N ILE A 223 0.65 6.81 -9.51
CA ILE A 223 1.62 6.56 -8.43
C ILE A 223 2.89 7.37 -8.73
N GLN A 224 3.32 8.13 -7.73
CA GLN A 224 4.63 8.76 -7.67
C GLN A 224 5.63 7.74 -7.11
N GLY A 225 6.57 7.35 -7.96
CA GLY A 225 7.68 6.49 -7.57
C GLY A 225 8.93 7.32 -7.25
N PRO A 226 9.97 6.70 -6.68
CA PRO A 226 11.27 7.35 -6.59
C PRO A 226 11.77 7.66 -8.02
N GLU A 227 11.97 8.94 -8.34
CA GLU A 227 12.49 9.35 -9.67
C GLU A 227 13.89 8.75 -9.95
N THR A 228 14.59 8.37 -8.88
CA THR A 228 15.94 7.77 -8.89
C THR A 228 16.00 6.28 -9.22
N ALA A 229 14.87 5.59 -9.41
CA ALA A 229 14.90 4.17 -9.81
C ALA A 229 15.50 3.93 -11.21
N THR A 230 15.59 4.98 -12.04
CA THR A 230 16.13 4.92 -13.40
C THR A 230 17.66 4.69 -13.47
N GLN A 231 18.37 4.64 -12.33
CA GLN A 231 19.83 4.37 -12.28
C GLN A 231 20.25 3.12 -11.49
N ARG A 232 19.31 2.32 -10.96
CA ARG A 232 19.66 1.06 -10.25
C ARG A 232 19.40 -0.21 -11.07
N THR A 233 19.14 -0.09 -12.36
CA THR A 233 19.16 -1.21 -13.30
C THR A 233 20.52 -1.31 -13.97
N ARG A 234 21.20 -2.44 -13.70
CA ARG A 234 22.46 -2.93 -14.28
C ARG A 234 23.74 -2.16 -13.86
N GLU A 235 24.23 -2.43 -12.67
CA GLU A 235 25.61 -2.86 -12.38
C GLU A 235 25.86 -2.88 -10.87
N GLY A 236 26.42 -3.98 -10.37
CA GLY A 236 27.05 -4.02 -9.04
C GLY A 236 26.16 -4.42 -7.85
N ILE A 237 25.68 -5.66 -7.81
CA ILE A 237 25.59 -6.34 -6.51
C ILE A 237 27.04 -6.75 -6.16
N PRO A 238 27.63 -6.28 -5.05
CA PRO A 238 28.95 -6.73 -4.67
C PRO A 238 28.85 -8.19 -4.24
N VAL A 239 29.27 -9.09 -5.13
CA VAL A 239 29.59 -10.47 -4.75
C VAL A 239 30.84 -10.38 -3.92
N GLU A 240 30.68 -10.41 -2.60
CA GLU A 240 31.79 -10.61 -1.67
C GLU A 240 32.36 -12.01 -1.93
N ARG A 241 33.29 -12.11 -2.89
CA ARG A 241 34.07 -13.31 -3.13
C ARG A 241 34.88 -13.57 -1.87
N ARG A 242 34.36 -14.46 -1.03
CA ARG A 242 35.10 -15.10 0.07
C ARG A 242 36.44 -15.56 -0.50
N ARG A 243 37.51 -14.81 -0.20
CA ARG A 243 38.89 -15.23 -0.51
C ARG A 243 39.10 -16.56 0.21
N ARG A 244 39.10 -17.66 -0.54
CA ARG A 244 39.69 -18.93 -0.08
C ARG A 244 41.11 -18.58 0.39
N ARG A 245 41.35 -18.66 1.70
CA ARG A 245 42.70 -18.69 2.25
C ARG A 245 43.41 -19.88 1.59
N ARG A 246 44.36 -19.59 0.70
CA ARG A 246 45.41 -20.55 0.34
C ARG A 246 46.12 -20.89 1.65
N LYS A 247 46.07 -22.16 2.01
CA LYS A 247 46.92 -22.75 3.04
C LYS A 247 48.32 -22.73 2.44
N THR A 248 49.18 -21.84 2.93
CA THR A 248 50.62 -21.89 2.64
C THR A 248 51.14 -23.18 3.27
N GLU A 249 51.71 -24.03 2.45
CA GLU A 249 52.59 -25.11 2.86
C GLU A 249 53.88 -24.43 3.36
N ASP A 250 54.18 -24.58 4.65
CA ASP A 250 55.51 -24.30 5.17
C ASP A 250 56.34 -25.56 4.91
N GLU A 251 57.40 -25.36 4.12
CA GLU A 251 58.50 -26.30 3.91
C GLU A 251 59.29 -26.41 5.21
N ASP A 252 59.33 -27.62 5.77
CA ASP A 252 60.28 -28.02 6.80
C ASP A 252 61.64 -28.40 6.17
N GLU A 253 62.69 -28.13 6.95
CA GLU A 253 64.10 -28.59 6.90
C GLU A 253 65.17 -27.69 6.23
N PRO A 254 66.45 -27.77 6.66
CA PRO A 254 67.01 -28.18 7.97
C PRO A 254 68.11 -27.23 8.49
N THR A 255 68.47 -27.32 9.78
CA THR A 255 69.86 -27.17 10.27
C THR A 255 70.03 -27.80 11.64
#